data_AF-A0A946MEX3-F1
#
_entry.id   AF-A0A946MEX3-F1
#
_cell.length_a   1.000
_cell.length_b   1.000
_cell.length_c   1.000
_cell.angle_alpha   90.00
_cell.angle_beta   90.00
_cell.angle_gamma   90.00
#
_symmetry.space_group_name_H-M   'P 1'
#
loop_
_entity.id
_entity.type
_entity.pdbx_description
1 polymer ?
#
loop_
_entity_poly.entity_id
_entity_poly.type
_entity_poly.pdbx_seq_one_letter_code
_entity_poly.pdbx_strand_id
1 'polypeptide(L)'
;PGGTELEVPEYDKDNEFAIAPDPKSKAPGVPVFNPLHYLSTTLPTAKNAQFQTNLVNRLWASMMGRGLVWPLDLHHSDNPASHPELLSLLASEFVKHDFDIKWFIRELALTKTYQRSSILQTPTSTVQKAEAEYRVFREKALSPEQLMWSILKATAAKTRYPIELDDEQKLENTLPTTIDQVQEQFIASFANPPREPEVEFAPSVRGSLFLLNSELVQSWVNVGGNNSTEQVLRISDNAEVVNSLYYTVLSRPATSFELKQMREFLVSNSDRPEAIGQLVWALMSCNEFLINH
;
A
#
# COMPACT_ATOMS: atom_id res chain seq x y z
N PRO A 1 -18.95 -18.92 -4.60
CA PRO A 1 -19.25 -19.43 -3.24
C PRO A 1 -20.76 -19.26 -2.97
N GLY A 2 -21.41 -20.29 -2.42
CA GLY A 2 -22.82 -20.22 -2.00
C GLY A 2 -23.87 -20.20 -3.11
N GLY A 3 -23.48 -20.49 -4.34
CA GLY A 3 -24.39 -20.60 -5.50
C GLY A 3 -24.34 -21.99 -6.13
N THR A 4 -25.17 -22.21 -7.14
CA THR A 4 -25.12 -23.42 -7.98
C THR A 4 -23.86 -23.41 -8.85
N GLU A 5 -23.42 -24.60 -9.25
CA GLU A 5 -22.36 -24.74 -10.23
C GLU A 5 -22.75 -24.03 -11.54
N LEU A 6 -21.79 -23.32 -12.13
CA LEU A 6 -22.02 -22.60 -13.39
C LEU A 6 -21.81 -23.58 -14.54
N GLU A 7 -22.90 -23.96 -15.20
CA GLU A 7 -22.81 -24.70 -16.46
C GLU A 7 -22.25 -23.76 -17.53
N VAL A 8 -21.04 -24.05 -18.01
CA VAL A 8 -20.45 -23.35 -19.14
C VAL A 8 -21.12 -23.89 -20.40
N PRO A 9 -21.87 -23.08 -21.17
CA PRO A 9 -22.54 -23.57 -22.37
C PRO A 9 -21.51 -24.05 -23.40
N GLU A 10 -21.76 -25.22 -23.99
CA GLU A 10 -20.98 -25.69 -25.14
C GLU A 10 -21.48 -25.00 -26.41
N TYR A 11 -20.55 -24.46 -27.20
CA TYR A 11 -20.83 -23.80 -28.47
C TYR A 11 -20.22 -24.59 -29.62
N ASP A 12 -20.91 -24.64 -30.76
CA ASP A 12 -20.29 -25.04 -32.02
C ASP A 12 -19.19 -24.05 -32.42
N LYS A 13 -18.14 -24.50 -33.12
CA LYS A 13 -16.94 -23.70 -33.47
C LYS A 13 -17.26 -22.37 -34.16
N ASP A 14 -18.37 -22.28 -34.88
CA ASP A 14 -18.78 -21.09 -35.61
C ASP A 14 -19.58 -20.09 -34.76
N ASN A 15 -20.01 -20.47 -33.55
CA ASN A 15 -20.90 -19.71 -32.67
C ASN A 15 -20.28 -19.37 -31.30
N GLU A 16 -19.01 -19.70 -31.07
CA GLU A 16 -18.32 -19.45 -29.80
C GLU A 16 -18.08 -17.95 -29.53
N PHE A 17 -17.96 -17.14 -30.58
CA PHE A 17 -17.58 -15.73 -30.49
C PHE A 17 -18.68 -14.80 -30.97
N ALA A 18 -19.03 -13.81 -30.15
CA ALA A 18 -19.85 -12.68 -30.56
C ALA A 18 -19.09 -11.76 -31.53
N ILE A 19 -17.77 -11.64 -31.33
CA ILE A 19 -16.84 -10.99 -32.25
C ILE A 19 -15.68 -11.95 -32.49
N ALA A 20 -15.56 -12.47 -33.71
CA ALA A 20 -14.50 -13.39 -34.07
C ALA A 20 -13.11 -12.75 -33.89
N PRO A 21 -12.10 -13.51 -33.45
CA PRO A 21 -10.73 -13.02 -33.37
C PRO A 21 -10.24 -12.58 -34.75
N ASP A 22 -9.59 -11.42 -34.82
CA ASP A 22 -9.03 -10.90 -36.07
C ASP A 22 -7.51 -11.17 -36.13
N PRO A 23 -7.04 -12.06 -37.02
CA PRO A 23 -5.63 -12.39 -37.15
C PRO A 23 -4.77 -11.19 -37.61
N LYS A 24 -5.36 -10.20 -38.29
CA LYS A 24 -4.63 -9.05 -38.84
C LYS A 24 -4.35 -7.99 -37.79
N SER A 25 -5.33 -7.68 -36.94
CA SER A 25 -5.16 -6.75 -35.82
C SER A 25 -4.60 -7.40 -34.55
N LYS A 26 -4.51 -8.74 -34.51
CA LYS A 26 -4.19 -9.54 -33.31
C LYS A 26 -5.15 -9.26 -32.14
N ALA A 27 -6.35 -8.75 -32.42
CA ALA A 27 -7.35 -8.52 -31.40
C ALA A 27 -7.93 -9.87 -30.94
N PRO A 28 -8.00 -10.13 -29.62
CA PRO A 28 -8.66 -11.32 -29.11
C PRO A 28 -10.15 -11.27 -29.43
N GLY A 29 -10.74 -12.43 -29.77
CA GLY A 29 -12.18 -12.55 -29.98
C GLY A 29 -12.95 -12.32 -28.68
N VAL A 30 -14.18 -11.82 -28.78
CA VAL A 30 -15.08 -11.67 -27.64
C VAL A 30 -16.00 -12.89 -27.61
N PRO A 31 -15.89 -13.78 -26.61
CA PRO A 31 -16.74 -14.97 -26.53
C PRO A 31 -18.19 -14.57 -26.25
N VAL A 32 -19.14 -15.36 -26.75
CA VAL A 32 -20.58 -15.16 -26.48
C VAL A 32 -20.87 -15.28 -24.98
N PHE A 33 -20.20 -16.22 -24.31
CA PHE A 33 -20.27 -16.39 -22.86
C PHE A 33 -18.92 -16.14 -22.22
N ASN A 34 -18.90 -15.18 -21.31
CA ASN A 34 -17.73 -14.88 -20.49
C ASN A 34 -18.04 -15.26 -19.03
N PRO A 35 -17.44 -16.34 -18.49
CA PRO A 35 -17.65 -16.76 -17.11
C PRO A 35 -17.37 -15.65 -16.09
N LEU A 36 -16.36 -14.80 -16.32
CA LEU A 36 -16.02 -13.70 -15.42
C LEU A 36 -17.10 -12.61 -15.42
N HIS A 37 -17.69 -12.31 -16.59
CA HIS A 37 -18.80 -11.36 -16.69
C HIS A 37 -20.08 -11.92 -16.04
N TYR A 38 -20.33 -13.21 -16.20
CA TYR A 38 -21.42 -13.88 -15.48
C TYR A 38 -21.23 -13.78 -13.96
N LEU A 39 -20.05 -14.11 -13.45
CA LEU A 39 -19.75 -14.05 -12.03
C LEU A 39 -19.80 -12.61 -11.49
N SER A 40 -19.33 -11.61 -12.25
CA SER A 40 -19.34 -10.21 -11.81
C SER A 40 -20.75 -9.64 -11.68
N THR A 41 -21.73 -10.17 -12.43
CA THR A 41 -23.12 -9.71 -12.36
C THR A 41 -23.98 -10.52 -11.39
N THR A 42 -23.59 -11.75 -11.07
CA THR A 42 -24.41 -12.67 -10.25
C THR A 42 -23.93 -12.83 -8.80
N LEU A 43 -22.61 -12.70 -8.55
CA LEU A 43 -22.06 -12.81 -7.20
C LEU A 43 -22.38 -11.62 -6.28
N PRO A 44 -22.23 -10.35 -6.70
CA PRO A 44 -22.45 -9.19 -5.82
C PRO A 44 -23.94 -8.89 -5.68
N THR A 45 -24.66 -9.76 -4.98
CA THR A 45 -26.09 -9.64 -4.74
C THR A 45 -26.42 -9.77 -3.26
N ALA A 46 -27.48 -9.08 -2.83
CA ALA A 46 -27.98 -9.15 -1.45
C ALA A 46 -28.38 -10.57 -1.01
N LYS A 47 -28.66 -11.47 -1.97
CA LYS A 47 -29.03 -12.87 -1.72
C LYS A 47 -27.82 -13.76 -1.41
N ASN A 48 -26.62 -13.37 -1.81
CA ASN A 48 -25.42 -14.19 -1.62
C ASN A 48 -24.66 -13.81 -0.34
N ALA A 49 -25.14 -14.29 0.81
CA ALA A 49 -24.54 -14.01 2.11
C ALA A 49 -23.09 -14.52 2.24
N GLN A 50 -22.74 -15.63 1.59
CA GLN A 50 -21.37 -16.16 1.61
C GLN A 50 -20.39 -15.25 0.86
N PHE A 51 -20.80 -14.70 -0.29
CA PHE A 51 -20.00 -13.71 -1.01
C PHE A 51 -19.79 -12.44 -0.17
N GLN A 52 -20.85 -11.91 0.43
CA GLN A 52 -20.79 -10.69 1.24
C GLN A 52 -19.80 -10.84 2.40
N THR A 53 -19.97 -11.89 3.20
CA THR A 53 -19.13 -12.15 4.37
C THR A 53 -17.69 -12.48 4.00
N ASN A 54 -17.45 -13.25 2.93
CA ASN A 54 -16.10 -13.55 2.46
C ASN A 54 -15.39 -12.29 1.94
N LEU A 55 -16.06 -11.48 1.12
CA LEU A 55 -15.49 -10.26 0.56
C LEU A 55 -15.18 -9.23 1.65
N VAL A 56 -16.12 -8.99 2.56
CA VAL A 56 -15.90 -8.11 3.73
C VAL A 56 -14.74 -8.60 4.58
N ASN A 57 -14.63 -9.92 4.84
CA ASN A 57 -13.51 -10.47 5.60
C ASN A 57 -12.17 -10.26 4.90
N ARG A 58 -12.13 -10.39 3.57
CA ARG A 58 -10.91 -10.13 2.76
C ARG A 58 -10.53 -8.65 2.75
N LEU A 59 -11.50 -7.75 2.59
CA LEU A 59 -11.27 -6.30 2.66
C LEU A 59 -10.79 -5.88 4.06
N TRP A 60 -11.41 -6.41 5.10
CA TRP A 60 -10.97 -6.23 6.48
C TRP A 60 -9.53 -6.72 6.68
N ALA A 61 -9.19 -7.91 6.20
CA ALA A 61 -7.85 -8.46 6.30
C ALA A 61 -6.81 -7.64 5.52
N SER A 62 -7.19 -7.11 4.36
CA SER A 62 -6.33 -6.20 3.59
C SER A 62 -6.03 -4.92 4.37
N MET A 63 -6.99 -4.39 5.13
CA MET A 63 -6.78 -3.18 5.95
C MET A 63 -6.06 -3.47 7.26
N MET A 64 -6.51 -4.48 8.01
CA MET A 64 -6.07 -4.76 9.38
C MET A 64 -4.91 -5.78 9.47
N GLY A 65 -4.53 -6.40 8.34
CA GLY A 65 -3.48 -7.41 8.29
C GLY A 65 -3.91 -8.81 8.73
N ARG A 66 -5.13 -8.95 9.27
CA ARG A 66 -5.73 -10.23 9.66
C ARG A 66 -7.23 -10.16 9.46
N GLY A 67 -7.82 -11.26 8.97
CA GLY A 67 -9.27 -11.41 8.81
C GLY A 67 -9.98 -11.70 10.13
N LEU A 68 -11.27 -11.36 10.20
CA LEU A 68 -12.16 -11.79 11.29
C LEU A 68 -12.30 -13.32 11.29
N VAL A 69 -12.37 -13.94 10.11
CA VAL A 69 -12.13 -15.37 9.90
C VAL A 69 -10.70 -15.53 9.38
N TRP A 70 -9.90 -16.35 10.04
CA TRP A 70 -8.50 -16.59 9.69
C TRP A 70 -8.14 -18.06 9.88
N PRO A 71 -7.43 -18.72 8.94
CA PRO A 71 -6.98 -18.25 7.62
C PRO A 71 -8.13 -17.86 6.67
N LEU A 72 -7.85 -16.98 5.70
CA LEU A 72 -8.89 -16.39 4.82
C LEU A 72 -9.64 -17.40 3.94
N ASP A 73 -8.97 -18.50 3.58
CA ASP A 73 -9.54 -19.53 2.71
C ASP A 73 -10.33 -20.60 3.49
N LEU A 74 -10.23 -20.59 4.82
CA LEU A 74 -10.93 -21.54 5.70
C LEU A 74 -12.22 -20.93 6.25
N HIS A 75 -13.12 -20.47 5.38
CA HIS A 75 -14.43 -19.96 5.81
C HIS A 75 -15.48 -21.09 5.81
N HIS A 76 -15.66 -21.74 6.97
CA HIS A 76 -16.62 -22.83 7.19
C HIS A 76 -17.13 -22.84 8.64
N SER A 77 -18.11 -23.68 8.95
CA SER A 77 -18.74 -23.77 10.29
C SER A 77 -17.75 -24.02 11.41
N ASP A 78 -16.74 -24.86 11.16
CA ASP A 78 -15.74 -25.25 12.16
C ASP A 78 -14.62 -24.21 12.33
N ASN A 79 -14.63 -23.13 11.55
CA ASN A 79 -13.75 -21.98 11.71
C ASN A 79 -14.59 -20.68 11.75
N PRO A 80 -15.30 -20.43 12.88
CA PRO A 80 -16.14 -19.27 13.00
C PRO A 80 -15.31 -17.98 13.04
N ALA A 81 -15.95 -16.86 12.70
CA ALA A 81 -15.32 -15.55 12.86
C ALA A 81 -15.00 -15.28 14.33
N SER A 82 -13.85 -14.66 14.58
CA SER A 82 -13.45 -14.16 15.91
C SER A 82 -14.48 -13.19 16.52
N HIS A 83 -15.10 -12.35 15.67
CA HIS A 83 -16.13 -11.39 16.05
C HIS A 83 -17.33 -11.54 15.08
N PRO A 84 -18.23 -12.51 15.31
CA PRO A 84 -19.28 -12.85 14.35
C PRO A 84 -20.31 -11.73 14.18
N GLU A 85 -20.65 -11.03 15.26
CA GLU A 85 -21.57 -9.88 15.23
C GLU A 85 -21.01 -8.74 14.38
N LEU A 86 -19.71 -8.45 14.52
CA LEU A 86 -19.02 -7.45 13.70
C LEU A 86 -19.01 -7.85 12.23
N LEU A 87 -18.68 -9.11 11.91
CA LEU A 87 -18.68 -9.58 10.52
C LEU A 87 -20.07 -9.46 9.89
N SER A 88 -21.13 -9.82 10.63
CA SER A 88 -22.51 -9.68 10.17
C SER A 88 -22.91 -8.23 9.94
N LEU A 89 -22.54 -7.33 10.87
CA LEU A 89 -22.77 -5.89 10.73
C LEU A 89 -22.10 -5.34 9.46
N LEU A 90 -20.79 -5.59 9.30
CA LEU A 90 -20.02 -5.11 8.14
C LEU A 90 -20.58 -5.64 6.81
N ALA A 91 -20.95 -6.93 6.76
CA ALA A 91 -21.60 -7.52 5.58
C ALA A 91 -22.93 -6.83 5.26
N SER A 92 -23.77 -6.58 6.28
CA SER A 92 -25.05 -5.92 6.09
C SER A 92 -24.92 -4.48 5.60
N GLU A 93 -23.99 -3.70 6.15
CA GLU A 93 -23.75 -2.33 5.75
C GLU A 93 -23.14 -2.27 4.34
N PHE A 94 -22.24 -3.19 4.00
CA PHE A 94 -21.66 -3.26 2.66
C PHE A 94 -22.72 -3.51 1.57
N VAL A 95 -23.74 -4.34 1.87
CA VAL A 95 -24.89 -4.55 0.97
C VAL A 95 -25.78 -3.30 0.86
N LYS A 96 -26.04 -2.60 1.96
CA LYS A 96 -26.83 -1.36 1.96
C LYS A 96 -26.19 -0.24 1.12
N HIS A 97 -24.86 -0.28 1.00
CA HIS A 97 -24.07 0.64 0.20
C HIS A 97 -23.70 0.06 -1.18
N ASP A 98 -24.50 -0.85 -1.73
CA ASP A 98 -24.35 -1.41 -3.09
C ASP A 98 -22.94 -1.96 -3.38
N PHE A 99 -22.30 -2.56 -2.37
CA PHE A 99 -20.95 -3.10 -2.47
C PHE A 99 -19.87 -2.05 -2.82
N ASP A 100 -20.06 -0.78 -2.43
CA ASP A 100 -19.07 0.29 -2.63
C ASP A 100 -17.81 0.07 -1.79
N ILE A 101 -16.77 -0.45 -2.43
CA ILE A 101 -15.46 -0.73 -1.83
C ILE A 101 -14.79 0.55 -1.32
N LYS A 102 -14.96 1.69 -2.02
CA LYS A 102 -14.31 2.96 -1.63
C LYS A 102 -14.92 3.50 -0.35
N TRP A 103 -16.25 3.48 -0.26
CA TRP A 103 -16.97 3.81 0.97
C TRP A 103 -16.52 2.88 2.11
N PHE A 104 -16.50 1.57 1.87
CA PHE A 104 -16.17 0.59 2.91
C PHE A 104 -14.74 0.78 3.46
N ILE A 105 -13.74 0.93 2.57
CA ILE A 105 -12.34 1.17 2.97
C ILE A 105 -12.21 2.47 3.76
N ARG A 106 -12.91 3.54 3.36
CA ARG A 106 -12.94 4.80 4.10
C ARG A 106 -13.48 4.59 5.51
N GLU A 107 -14.62 3.92 5.67
CA GLU A 107 -15.19 3.67 6.99
C GLU A 107 -14.27 2.83 7.86
N LEU A 108 -13.63 1.79 7.30
CA LEU A 108 -12.62 1.00 8.02
C LEU A 108 -11.45 1.87 8.51
N ALA A 109 -10.91 2.75 7.65
CA ALA A 109 -9.81 3.65 8.00
C ALA A 109 -10.18 4.67 9.10
N LEU A 110 -11.46 5.02 9.22
CA LEU A 110 -11.98 5.91 10.26
C LEU A 110 -12.27 5.20 11.59
N THR A 111 -12.18 3.87 11.64
CA THR A 111 -12.40 3.13 12.89
C THR A 111 -11.28 3.36 13.88
N LYS A 112 -11.63 3.34 15.18
CA LYS A 112 -10.64 3.29 16.27
C LYS A 112 -9.74 2.07 16.16
N THR A 113 -10.22 0.97 15.58
CA THR A 113 -9.47 -0.28 15.42
C THR A 113 -8.32 -0.12 14.43
N TYR A 114 -8.57 0.53 13.28
CA TYR A 114 -7.53 0.82 12.30
C TYR A 114 -6.52 1.83 12.85
N GLN A 115 -6.97 2.82 13.62
CA GLN A 115 -6.14 3.89 14.18
C GLN A 115 -5.43 3.53 15.49
N ARG A 116 -5.42 2.25 15.89
CA ARG A 116 -4.68 1.81 17.08
C ARG A 116 -3.18 1.90 16.81
N SER A 117 -2.39 2.06 17.86
CA SER A 117 -0.94 1.89 17.78
C SER A 117 -0.58 0.40 17.77
N SER A 118 0.52 0.03 17.10
CA SER A 118 1.17 -1.28 17.25
C SER A 118 1.82 -1.50 18.63
N ILE A 119 2.00 -0.44 19.43
CA ILE A 119 2.67 -0.52 20.73
C ILE A 119 1.74 -1.06 21.81
N LEU A 120 2.08 -2.23 22.36
CA LEU A 120 1.37 -2.81 23.49
C LEU A 120 1.72 -2.11 24.81
N GLN A 121 0.77 -1.37 25.36
CA GLN A 121 0.98 -0.61 26.61
C GLN A 121 0.97 -1.48 27.89
N THR A 122 0.40 -2.70 27.84
CA THR A 122 0.23 -3.55 29.02
C THR A 122 0.90 -4.92 28.82
N PRO A 123 1.83 -5.34 29.70
CA PRO A 123 2.63 -6.56 29.54
C PRO A 123 1.89 -7.88 29.81
N THR A 124 0.58 -7.86 30.13
CA THR A 124 -0.17 -9.06 30.53
C THR A 124 -0.66 -9.95 29.39
N SER A 125 -0.52 -9.52 28.13
CA SER A 125 -0.87 -10.34 26.95
C SER A 125 0.33 -10.52 26.03
N THR A 126 0.47 -11.69 25.42
CA THR A 126 1.39 -11.88 24.29
C THR A 126 0.95 -11.00 23.12
N VAL A 127 1.91 -10.44 22.38
CA VAL A 127 1.65 -9.56 21.21
C VAL A 127 0.68 -10.23 20.23
N GLN A 128 0.93 -11.51 19.91
CA GLN A 128 0.10 -12.30 19.01
C GLN A 128 -1.37 -12.38 19.44
N LYS A 129 -1.65 -12.49 20.74
CA LYS A 129 -3.02 -12.51 21.26
C LYS A 129 -3.67 -11.14 21.14
N ALA A 130 -2.93 -10.08 21.47
CA ALA A 130 -3.42 -8.71 21.35
C ALA A 130 -3.73 -8.32 19.89
N GLU A 131 -2.90 -8.75 18.93
CA GLU A 131 -3.14 -8.58 17.50
C GLU A 131 -4.38 -9.36 17.02
N ALA A 132 -4.53 -10.63 17.45
CA ALA A 132 -5.68 -11.45 17.08
C ALA A 132 -7.02 -10.89 17.60
N GLU A 133 -6.98 -10.19 18.73
CA GLU A 133 -8.11 -9.50 19.36
C GLU A 133 -8.27 -8.03 18.89
N TYR A 134 -7.44 -7.57 17.94
CA TYR A 134 -7.43 -6.18 17.44
C TYR A 134 -7.30 -5.12 18.55
N ARG A 135 -6.55 -5.45 19.62
CA ARG A 135 -6.25 -4.53 20.74
C ARG A 135 -5.11 -3.57 20.42
N VAL A 136 -4.24 -3.96 19.51
CA VAL A 136 -3.14 -3.18 18.90
C VAL A 136 -3.23 -3.32 17.39
N PHE A 137 -2.64 -2.40 16.65
CA PHE A 137 -2.51 -2.54 15.20
C PHE A 137 -1.44 -3.60 14.88
N ARG A 138 -1.72 -4.44 13.89
CA ARG A 138 -0.75 -5.43 13.41
C ARG A 138 0.14 -4.76 12.39
N GLU A 139 1.43 -4.73 12.63
CA GLU A 139 2.39 -4.13 11.68
C GLU A 139 2.30 -4.83 10.32
N LYS A 140 2.23 -4.04 9.25
CA LYS A 140 2.13 -4.54 7.88
C LYS A 140 3.21 -3.91 7.03
N ALA A 141 3.91 -4.74 6.26
CA ALA A 141 4.76 -4.24 5.19
C ALA A 141 3.92 -3.41 4.20
N LEU A 142 4.47 -2.28 3.77
CA LEU A 142 3.94 -1.56 2.62
C LEU A 142 4.28 -2.35 1.35
N SER A 143 3.33 -2.47 0.41
CA SER A 143 3.65 -2.99 -0.92
C SER A 143 4.67 -2.07 -1.61
N PRO A 144 5.41 -2.57 -2.62
CA PRO A 144 6.34 -1.75 -3.39
C PRO A 144 5.71 -0.46 -3.93
N GLU A 145 4.47 -0.52 -4.40
CA GLU A 145 3.71 0.63 -4.90
C GLU A 145 3.31 1.57 -3.77
N GLN A 146 2.85 1.03 -2.63
CA GLN A 146 2.53 1.85 -1.45
C GLN A 146 3.77 2.59 -0.97
N LEU A 147 4.91 1.90 -0.89
CA LEU A 147 6.18 2.49 -0.51
C LEU A 147 6.59 3.60 -1.49
N MET A 148 6.53 3.34 -2.80
CA MET A 148 6.77 4.35 -3.83
C MET A 148 5.90 5.58 -3.63
N TRP A 149 4.57 5.40 -3.49
CA TRP A 149 3.65 6.51 -3.31
C TRP A 149 3.91 7.29 -2.01
N SER A 150 4.24 6.59 -0.93
CA SER A 150 4.63 7.21 0.35
C SER A 150 5.90 8.06 0.19
N ILE A 151 6.92 7.56 -0.51
CA ILE A 151 8.16 8.31 -0.79
C ILE A 151 7.87 9.54 -1.64
N LEU A 152 7.13 9.39 -2.74
CA LEU A 152 6.77 10.49 -3.63
C LEU A 152 5.96 11.57 -2.89
N LYS A 153 5.13 11.16 -1.92
CA LYS A 153 4.36 12.07 -1.08
C LYS A 153 5.25 12.78 -0.06
N ALA A 154 6.11 12.04 0.66
CA ALA A 154 6.99 12.56 1.69
C ALA A 154 8.06 13.54 1.12
N THR A 155 8.51 13.30 -0.11
CA THR A 155 9.47 14.16 -0.81
C THR A 155 8.80 15.25 -1.64
N ALA A 156 7.48 15.21 -1.79
CA ALA A 156 6.72 15.99 -2.78
C ALA A 156 7.21 15.80 -4.24
N ALA A 157 7.96 14.74 -4.54
CA ALA A 157 8.52 14.49 -5.86
C ALA A 157 7.46 14.21 -6.94
N LYS A 158 6.23 13.86 -6.56
CA LYS A 158 5.13 13.64 -7.52
C LYS A 158 4.92 14.82 -8.48
N THR A 159 5.11 16.06 -8.01
CA THR A 159 4.91 17.27 -8.84
C THR A 159 5.98 17.45 -9.92
N ARG A 160 7.06 16.65 -9.88
CA ARG A 160 8.14 16.67 -10.88
C ARG A 160 7.84 15.79 -12.10
N TYR A 161 6.75 15.03 -12.09
CA TYR A 161 6.40 14.10 -13.15
C TYR A 161 5.15 14.54 -13.91
N PRO A 162 5.08 14.34 -15.24
CA PRO A 162 6.16 13.80 -16.08
C PRO A 162 7.33 14.79 -16.23
N ILE A 163 8.54 14.25 -16.40
CA ILE A 163 9.71 15.07 -16.69
C ILE A 163 9.74 15.31 -18.21
N GLU A 164 9.59 16.57 -18.61
CA GLU A 164 9.73 16.97 -20.01
C GLU A 164 11.21 17.14 -20.34
N LEU A 165 11.70 16.31 -21.26
CA LEU A 165 13.07 16.33 -21.76
C LEU A 165 13.06 16.59 -23.28
N ASP A 166 14.07 17.28 -23.77
CA ASP A 166 14.31 17.36 -25.21
C ASP A 166 14.87 16.02 -25.76
N ASP A 167 14.96 15.89 -27.09
CA ASP A 167 15.32 14.61 -27.72
C ASP A 167 16.79 14.21 -27.45
N GLU A 168 17.66 15.17 -27.17
CA GLU A 168 19.07 14.93 -26.81
C GLU A 168 19.19 14.45 -25.35
N GLN A 169 18.48 15.12 -24.43
CA GLN A 169 18.38 14.74 -23.02
C GLN A 169 17.71 13.39 -22.81
N LYS A 170 16.73 13.00 -23.64
CA LYS A 170 16.11 11.67 -23.56
C LYS A 170 17.11 10.54 -23.82
N LEU A 171 18.11 10.77 -24.67
CA LEU A 171 19.10 9.76 -25.03
C LEU A 171 20.13 9.56 -23.91
N GLU A 172 20.45 10.61 -23.16
CA GLU A 172 21.42 10.59 -22.07
C GLU A 172 20.81 10.30 -20.70
N ASN A 173 19.50 10.59 -20.52
CA ASN A 173 18.83 10.46 -19.24
C ASN A 173 18.59 8.99 -18.86
N THR A 174 19.24 8.55 -17.79
CA THR A 174 19.10 7.21 -17.19
C THR A 174 17.94 7.12 -16.18
N LEU A 175 17.38 8.26 -15.77
CA LEU A 175 16.31 8.33 -14.77
C LEU A 175 14.93 8.12 -15.38
N PRO A 176 13.98 7.51 -14.65
CA PRO A 176 12.60 7.41 -15.11
C PRO A 176 11.97 8.80 -15.30
N THR A 177 11.24 8.98 -16.39
CA THR A 177 10.56 10.24 -16.76
C THR A 177 9.07 10.21 -16.48
N THR A 178 8.51 9.01 -16.28
CA THR A 178 7.09 8.77 -16.00
C THR A 178 6.91 8.03 -14.69
N ILE A 179 5.73 8.17 -14.08
CA ILE A 179 5.40 7.47 -12.83
C ILE A 179 5.40 5.95 -13.03
N ASP A 180 4.98 5.47 -14.20
CA ASP A 180 4.93 4.03 -14.49
C ASP A 180 6.34 3.42 -14.49
N GLN A 181 7.33 4.10 -15.06
CA GLN A 181 8.73 3.66 -15.00
C GLN A 181 9.30 3.68 -13.58
N VAL A 182 8.93 4.66 -12.76
CA VAL A 182 9.29 4.67 -11.33
C VAL A 182 8.69 3.43 -10.65
N GLN A 183 7.41 3.14 -10.91
CA GLN A 183 6.71 2.00 -10.33
C GLN A 183 7.38 0.68 -10.70
N GLU A 184 7.76 0.50 -11.96
CA GLU A 184 8.49 -0.69 -12.41
C GLU A 184 9.81 -0.90 -11.64
N GLN A 185 10.58 0.17 -11.40
CA GLN A 185 11.83 0.08 -10.63
C GLN A 185 11.59 -0.30 -9.15
N PHE A 186 10.52 0.24 -8.54
CA PHE A 186 10.14 -0.09 -7.17
C PHE A 186 9.67 -1.54 -7.05
N ILE A 187 8.81 -2.01 -7.96
CA ILE A 187 8.39 -3.41 -8.03
C ILE A 187 9.62 -4.30 -8.21
N ALA A 188 10.51 -3.97 -9.15
CA ALA A 188 11.73 -4.74 -9.39
C ALA A 188 12.69 -4.77 -8.20
N SER A 189 12.63 -3.79 -7.28
CA SER A 189 13.54 -3.67 -6.13
C SER A 189 12.96 -4.22 -4.83
N PHE A 190 11.65 -4.11 -4.62
CA PHE A 190 11.00 -4.48 -3.36
C PHE A 190 10.07 -5.70 -3.45
N ALA A 191 9.55 -6.03 -4.63
CA ALA A 191 8.63 -7.16 -4.74
C ALA A 191 9.34 -8.49 -4.52
N ASN A 192 8.66 -9.42 -3.85
CA ASN A 192 9.13 -10.79 -3.71
C ASN A 192 9.09 -11.52 -5.07
N PRO A 193 9.86 -12.60 -5.22
CA PRO A 193 9.74 -13.48 -6.37
C PRO A 193 8.30 -13.95 -6.60
N PRO A 194 7.91 -14.23 -7.86
CA PRO A 194 6.58 -14.77 -8.13
C PRO A 194 6.27 -15.98 -7.25
N ARG A 195 5.05 -16.02 -6.70
CA ARG A 195 4.51 -17.09 -5.82
C ARG A 195 4.96 -17.03 -4.36
N GLU A 196 5.74 -16.04 -3.95
CA GLU A 196 6.02 -15.76 -2.55
C GLU A 196 5.07 -14.69 -2.00
N PRO A 197 4.36 -14.94 -0.88
CA PRO A 197 3.41 -13.97 -0.33
C PRO A 197 4.13 -12.84 0.43
N GLU A 198 3.73 -11.59 0.16
CA GLU A 198 4.26 -10.38 0.82
C GLU A 198 3.48 -10.00 2.08
N VAL A 199 3.15 -10.99 2.92
CA VAL A 199 2.27 -10.78 4.09
C VAL A 199 3.06 -10.38 5.34
N GLU A 200 4.33 -10.77 5.42
CA GLU A 200 5.22 -10.46 6.52
C GLU A 200 6.33 -9.50 6.08
N PHE A 201 6.73 -8.61 6.98
CA PHE A 201 7.84 -7.70 6.72
C PHE A 201 9.16 -8.45 6.84
N ALA A 202 9.91 -8.51 5.73
CA ALA A 202 11.27 -9.00 5.68
C ALA A 202 12.16 -7.96 5.00
N PRO A 203 13.13 -7.33 5.71
CA PRO A 203 14.08 -6.41 5.10
C PRO A 203 14.85 -7.11 3.98
N SER A 204 14.87 -6.53 2.78
CA SER A 204 15.61 -7.08 1.64
C SER A 204 16.89 -6.28 1.40
N VAL A 205 18.01 -7.00 1.20
CA VAL A 205 19.31 -6.36 0.87
C VAL A 205 19.19 -5.55 -0.42
N ARG A 206 18.46 -6.07 -1.41
CA ARG A 206 18.20 -5.39 -2.69
C ARG A 206 17.46 -4.05 -2.46
N GLY A 207 16.41 -4.05 -1.67
CA GLY A 207 15.65 -2.83 -1.34
C GLY A 207 16.48 -1.82 -0.56
N SER A 208 17.26 -2.26 0.43
CA SER A 208 18.18 -1.38 1.15
C SER A 208 19.23 -0.75 0.23
N LEU A 209 19.86 -1.55 -0.64
CA LEU A 209 20.85 -1.06 -1.60
C LEU A 209 20.24 -0.10 -2.62
N PHE A 210 19.00 -0.33 -3.03
CA PHE A 210 18.26 0.58 -3.90
C PHE A 210 18.06 1.94 -3.21
N LEU A 211 17.59 1.98 -1.96
CA LEU A 211 17.41 3.25 -1.24
C LEU A 211 18.75 3.98 -0.98
N LEU A 212 19.83 3.24 -0.74
CA LEU A 212 21.17 3.78 -0.48
C LEU A 212 21.81 4.41 -1.73
N ASN A 213 21.74 3.72 -2.87
CA ASN A 213 22.59 4.03 -4.02
C ASN A 213 21.82 4.57 -5.23
N SER A 214 20.48 4.58 -5.21
CA SER A 214 19.69 5.02 -6.35
C SER A 214 19.78 6.52 -6.56
N GLU A 215 20.31 6.94 -7.71
CA GLU A 215 20.30 8.33 -8.16
C GLU A 215 18.89 8.91 -8.21
N LEU A 216 17.88 8.08 -8.50
CA LEU A 216 16.47 8.47 -8.47
C LEU A 216 16.05 8.95 -7.08
N VAL A 217 16.33 8.14 -6.04
CA VAL A 217 15.95 8.48 -4.66
C VAL A 217 16.73 9.69 -4.17
N GLN A 218 18.03 9.76 -4.49
CA GLN A 218 18.86 10.91 -4.16
C GLN A 218 18.35 12.21 -4.82
N SER A 219 17.87 12.14 -6.07
CA SER A 219 17.30 13.29 -6.78
C SER A 219 16.07 13.88 -6.06
N TRP A 220 15.30 13.05 -5.35
CA TRP A 220 14.11 13.49 -4.61
C TRP A 220 14.44 14.18 -3.30
N VAL A 221 15.57 13.81 -2.70
CA VAL A 221 16.05 14.31 -1.41
C VAL A 221 16.86 15.60 -1.57
N ASN A 222 17.66 15.70 -2.63
CA ASN A 222 18.48 16.87 -2.93
C ASN A 222 17.61 18.13 -3.10
N VAL A 223 18.04 19.25 -2.53
CA VAL A 223 17.28 20.51 -2.53
C VAL A 223 16.94 20.94 -3.96
N GLY A 224 15.65 21.16 -4.22
CA GLY A 224 15.17 21.69 -5.49
C GLY A 224 13.74 21.28 -5.80
N GLY A 225 13.17 21.87 -6.85
CA GLY A 225 11.83 21.50 -7.36
C GLY A 225 10.71 21.58 -6.31
N ASN A 226 10.84 22.46 -5.30
CA ASN A 226 9.89 22.65 -4.20
C ASN A 226 9.62 21.37 -3.37
N ASN A 227 10.63 20.51 -3.23
CA ASN A 227 10.56 19.30 -2.42
C ASN A 227 10.50 19.59 -0.91
N SER A 228 10.22 18.57 -0.10
CA SER A 228 10.10 18.71 1.35
C SER A 228 11.37 19.30 1.98
N THR A 229 12.55 18.91 1.50
CA THR A 229 13.85 19.47 1.90
C THR A 229 13.89 21.00 1.71
N GLU A 230 13.52 21.50 0.53
CA GLU A 230 13.49 22.94 0.25
C GLU A 230 12.47 23.69 1.13
N GLN A 231 11.32 23.06 1.41
CA GLN A 231 10.28 23.66 2.25
C GLN A 231 10.76 23.84 3.70
N VAL A 232 11.41 22.83 4.29
CA VAL A 232 11.93 22.93 5.66
C VAL A 232 13.19 23.78 5.77
N LEU A 233 13.94 23.99 4.68
CA LEU A 233 15.09 24.91 4.66
C LEU A 233 14.71 26.35 5.05
N ARG A 234 13.46 26.74 4.81
CA ARG A 234 12.92 28.08 5.14
C ARG A 234 12.73 28.27 6.65
N ILE A 235 12.77 27.19 7.42
CA ILE A 235 12.60 27.19 8.88
C ILE A 235 13.95 27.40 9.55
N SER A 236 14.05 28.42 10.40
CA SER A 236 15.29 28.74 11.13
C SER A 236 15.52 27.84 12.34
N ASP A 237 14.46 27.44 13.06
CA ASP A 237 14.59 26.59 14.24
C ASP A 237 14.78 25.12 13.86
N ASN A 238 15.87 24.52 14.31
CA ASN A 238 16.18 23.11 14.08
C ASN A 238 15.16 22.17 14.73
N ALA A 239 14.56 22.55 15.88
CA ALA A 239 13.56 21.70 16.52
C ALA A 239 12.26 21.64 15.69
N GLU A 240 11.87 22.76 15.09
CA GLU A 240 10.73 22.83 14.19
C GLU A 240 11.00 22.09 12.86
N VAL A 241 12.21 22.21 12.30
CA VAL A 241 12.65 21.42 11.13
C VAL A 241 12.48 19.92 11.39
N VAL A 242 13.04 19.42 12.50
CA VAL A 242 12.99 17.99 12.82
C VAL A 242 11.55 17.52 12.98
N ASN A 243 10.72 18.24 13.74
CA ASN A 243 9.32 17.85 13.89
C ASN A 243 8.54 17.89 12.57
N SER A 244 8.76 18.90 11.73
CA SER A 244 8.14 19.00 10.41
C SER A 244 8.50 17.81 9.51
N LEU A 245 9.76 17.39 9.53
CA LEU A 245 10.23 16.20 8.80
C LEU A 245 9.58 14.92 9.32
N TYR A 246 9.53 14.74 10.65
CA TYR A 246 8.89 13.59 11.27
C TYR A 246 7.39 13.50 10.94
N TYR A 247 6.67 14.62 10.94
CA TYR A 247 5.27 14.65 10.49
C TYR A 247 5.13 14.35 9.00
N THR A 248 6.04 14.85 8.16
CA THR A 248 5.96 14.69 6.71
C THR A 248 6.30 13.27 6.27
N VAL A 249 7.29 12.63 6.92
CA VAL A 249 7.82 11.31 6.54
C VAL A 249 7.15 10.19 7.33
N LEU A 250 7.07 10.31 8.66
CA LEU A 250 6.57 9.25 9.56
C LEU A 250 5.16 9.52 10.10
N SER A 251 4.53 10.64 9.75
CA SER A 251 3.17 11.00 10.21
C SER A 251 2.99 11.06 11.74
N ARG A 252 4.07 11.26 12.49
CA ARG A 252 4.07 11.38 13.96
C ARG A 252 5.09 12.44 14.41
N PRO A 253 5.00 12.96 15.65
CA PRO A 253 6.06 13.79 16.20
C PRO A 253 7.33 12.99 16.50
N ALA A 254 8.47 13.68 16.51
CA ALA A 254 9.72 13.13 17.03
C ALA A 254 9.63 12.95 18.55
N THR A 255 10.18 11.85 19.06
CA THR A 255 10.36 11.66 20.51
C THR A 255 11.43 12.62 21.04
N SER A 256 11.46 12.84 22.35
CA SER A 256 12.46 13.72 22.99
C SER A 256 13.90 13.26 22.74
N PHE A 257 14.12 11.94 22.63
CA PHE A 257 15.41 11.35 22.32
C PHE A 257 15.80 11.57 20.85
N GLU A 258 14.89 11.30 19.91
CA GLU A 258 15.10 11.55 18.48
C GLU A 258 15.37 13.03 18.20
N LEU A 259 14.56 13.93 18.77
CA LEU A 259 14.69 15.37 18.59
C LEU A 259 16.08 15.86 19.03
N LYS A 260 16.57 15.36 20.16
CA LYS A 260 17.92 15.71 20.64
C LYS A 260 19.00 15.25 19.66
N GLN A 261 18.97 13.99 19.23
CA GLN A 261 19.97 13.45 18.30
C GLN A 261 19.97 14.18 16.95
N MET A 262 18.79 14.39 16.36
CA MET A 262 18.70 15.06 15.05
C MET A 262 19.09 16.53 15.12
N ARG A 263 18.81 17.20 16.24
CA ARG A 263 19.29 18.57 16.47
C ARG A 263 20.81 18.64 16.58
N GLU A 264 21.43 17.71 17.32
CA GLU A 264 22.88 17.62 17.44
C GLU A 264 23.52 17.40 16.06
N PHE A 265 22.94 16.50 15.26
CA PHE A 265 23.37 16.25 13.88
C PHE A 265 23.27 17.50 12.98
N LEU A 266 22.17 18.25 13.05
CA LEU A 266 22.01 19.49 12.27
C LEU A 266 23.01 20.58 12.65
N VAL A 267 23.49 20.60 13.90
CA VAL A 267 24.47 21.59 14.38
C VAL A 267 25.90 21.17 14.04
N SER A 268 26.19 19.86 14.01
CA SER A 268 27.53 19.36 13.68
C SER A 268 27.90 19.49 12.20
N ASN A 269 26.91 19.60 11.31
CA ASN A 269 27.13 19.70 9.87
C ASN A 269 27.10 21.16 9.39
N SER A 270 28.13 21.57 8.65
CA SER A 270 28.25 22.95 8.12
C SER A 270 27.33 23.22 6.93
N ASP A 271 27.06 22.19 6.11
CA ASP A 271 26.12 22.28 4.99
C ASP A 271 24.71 21.90 5.47
N ARG A 272 23.90 22.91 5.76
CA ARG A 272 22.51 22.74 6.20
C ARG A 272 21.62 22.08 5.12
N PRO A 273 21.62 22.54 3.85
CA PRO A 273 20.95 21.85 2.75
C PRO A 273 21.23 20.34 2.70
N GLU A 274 22.52 19.97 2.73
CA GLU A 274 22.94 18.58 2.64
C GLU A 274 22.50 17.78 3.88
N ALA A 275 22.69 18.34 5.08
CA ALA A 275 22.31 17.69 6.33
C ALA A 275 20.80 17.41 6.42
N ILE A 276 19.96 18.33 5.96
CA ILE A 276 18.50 18.12 5.90
C ILE A 276 18.17 17.03 4.89
N GLY A 277 18.82 17.02 3.72
CA GLY A 277 18.67 15.93 2.75
C GLY A 277 19.00 14.57 3.37
N GLN A 278 20.17 14.46 4.01
CA GLN A 278 20.58 13.22 4.69
C GLN A 278 19.58 12.78 5.77
N LEU A 279 18.95 13.70 6.50
CA LEU A 279 17.88 13.40 7.45
C LEU A 279 16.63 12.84 6.78
N VAL A 280 16.15 13.48 5.70
CA VAL A 280 14.99 12.99 4.93
C VAL A 280 15.27 11.58 4.42
N TRP A 281 16.46 11.36 3.85
CA TRP A 281 16.89 10.06 3.36
C TRP A 281 16.97 9.00 4.47
N ALA A 282 17.52 9.35 5.63
CA ALA A 282 17.60 8.45 6.78
C ALA A 282 16.22 8.05 7.32
N LEU A 283 15.28 9.00 7.39
CA LEU A 283 13.90 8.73 7.81
C LEU A 283 13.17 7.85 6.79
N MET A 284 13.40 8.02 5.49
CA MET A 284 12.81 7.17 4.46
C MET A 284 13.41 5.76 4.42
N SER A 285 14.65 5.60 4.90
CA SER A 285 15.38 4.33 4.87
C SER A 285 15.23 3.51 6.16
N CYS A 286 14.51 4.03 7.16
CA CYS A 286 14.30 3.31 8.40
C CYS A 286 13.21 2.23 8.24
N ASN A 287 13.28 1.18 9.08
CA ASN A 287 12.28 0.10 9.04
C ASN A 287 10.87 0.62 9.33
N GLU A 288 10.73 1.64 10.17
CA GLU A 288 9.44 2.25 10.52
C GLU A 288 8.72 2.79 9.29
N PHE A 289 9.45 3.38 8.33
CA PHE A 289 8.85 3.91 7.11
C PHE A 289 8.38 2.81 6.14
N LEU A 290 8.95 1.61 6.24
CA LEU A 290 8.59 0.46 5.39
C LEU A 290 7.33 -0.27 5.89
N ILE A 291 6.82 0.08 7.09
CA ILE A 291 5.69 -0.59 7.72
C ILE A 291 4.57 0.40 8.06
N ASN A 292 3.33 -0.04 7.87
CA ASN A 292 2.16 0.55 8.50
C ASN A 292 2.08 0.01 9.94
N HIS A 293 2.00 0.89 10.95
CA HIS A 293 2.16 0.56 12.38
C HIS A 293 1.29 1.44 13.29
#